data_AF-A0A7X3RC66-F1
#
_entry.id   AF-A0A7X3RC66-F1
#
_cell.length_a   1.000
_cell.length_b   1.000
_cell.length_c   1.000
_cell.angle_alpha   90.00
_cell.angle_beta   90.00
_cell.angle_gamma   90.00
#
_symmetry.space_group_name_H-M   'P 1'
#
loop_
_entity.id
_entity.type
_entity.pdbx_description
1 polymer ?
#
loop_
_entity_poly.entity_id
_entity_poly.type
_entity_poly.pdbx_seq_one_letter_code
_entity_poly.pdbx_strand_id
1 'polypeptide(L)'
;MEKRYFDFRDIFQAIRYGFSGRKIAVHLGGLVLAYLIYQILVYLSLFVVGNTAAQDFWNKYGLLPALPFSDTGLTQTTEIAMWIGIACFACIFFLASTVVSKITIEQLRGDFFFSVSDGLTFLKGYWKSVFGAFIGLLLIQIFLALIPLGIAGLGKLPVIGKPFLTISSLFMLIGFFLGVLIALIAVVFGVSLLFVPAVVATTGADAFETIYQQFAIVWNQPWRTVCYEVMLFLMKLIFVPIWAFFCLAGFSIVMLPISLLHTAEMEHITACANLWLGGAIEKLTMLPYINTFGVFNIGIAMKEASAFTTTVTAIFLTLTMLMAVGLVIAYLFSIASAGNTIAYSVLRKKIDGHNLLEPFNEDVIETPDVAREPESK
;
A
#
# COMPACT_ATOMS: atom_id res chain seq x y z
N MET A 1 9.75 11.72 -26.53
CA MET A 1 9.37 10.53 -25.73
C MET A 1 10.52 9.54 -25.71
N GLU A 2 10.87 8.96 -24.57
CA GLU A 2 11.81 7.82 -24.54
C GLU A 2 11.18 6.60 -25.25
N LYS A 3 11.98 5.87 -26.04
CA LYS A 3 11.51 4.68 -26.76
C LYS A 3 11.15 3.57 -25.75
N ARG A 4 9.93 3.06 -25.83
CA ARG A 4 9.40 1.99 -24.98
C ARG A 4 9.38 0.65 -25.69
N TYR A 5 9.75 -0.40 -24.97
CA TYR A 5 9.82 -1.76 -25.51
C TYR A 5 8.49 -2.51 -25.36
N PHE A 6 7.66 -2.10 -24.40
CA PHE A 6 6.41 -2.76 -24.00
C PHE A 6 6.64 -4.23 -23.64
N ASP A 7 7.67 -4.47 -22.82
CA ASP A 7 8.06 -5.77 -22.29
C ASP A 7 8.67 -5.66 -20.88
N PHE A 8 9.27 -6.76 -20.42
CA PHE A 8 9.88 -6.87 -19.09
C PHE A 8 10.99 -5.82 -18.84
N ARG A 9 11.63 -5.28 -19.88
CA ARG A 9 12.71 -4.29 -19.74
C ARG A 9 12.19 -2.97 -19.17
N ASP A 10 10.94 -2.62 -19.47
CA ASP A 10 10.33 -1.40 -18.96
C ASP A 10 10.09 -1.46 -17.45
N ILE A 11 9.91 -2.66 -16.87
CA ILE A 11 9.69 -2.85 -15.43
C ILE A 11 10.90 -2.38 -14.62
N PHE A 12 12.14 -2.56 -15.12
CA PHE A 12 13.36 -2.07 -14.44
C PHE A 12 13.38 -0.56 -14.25
N GLN A 13 12.63 0.18 -15.07
CA GLN A 13 12.55 1.62 -14.95
C GLN A 13 11.69 2.06 -13.75
N ALA A 14 10.93 1.15 -13.13
CA ALA A 14 10.17 1.43 -11.91
C ALA A 14 11.04 2.00 -10.79
N ILE A 15 12.31 1.61 -10.71
CA ILE A 15 13.27 2.16 -9.74
C ILE A 15 13.48 3.66 -10.00
N ARG A 16 13.78 4.04 -11.25
CA ARG A 16 14.02 5.43 -11.65
C ARG A 16 12.75 6.27 -11.51
N TYR A 17 11.60 5.76 -11.95
CA TYR A 17 10.33 6.50 -11.86
C TYR A 17 9.78 6.55 -10.42
N GLY A 18 10.05 5.55 -9.59
CA GLY A 18 9.69 5.51 -8.18
C GLY A 18 10.57 6.41 -7.32
N PHE A 19 11.84 6.60 -7.69
CA PHE A 19 12.77 7.52 -7.03
C PHE A 19 12.53 8.98 -7.44
N SER A 20 11.39 9.52 -7.01
CA SER A 20 11.02 10.92 -7.23
C SER A 20 10.58 11.53 -5.91
N GLY A 21 11.22 12.62 -5.50
CA GLY A 21 10.91 13.31 -4.24
C GLY A 21 9.43 13.66 -4.10
N ARG A 22 8.75 14.04 -5.20
CA ARG A 22 7.31 14.34 -5.21
C ARG A 22 6.46 13.11 -4.91
N LYS A 23 6.80 11.94 -5.49
CA LYS A 23 6.03 10.70 -5.30
C LYS A 23 6.26 10.10 -3.91
N ILE A 24 7.51 10.14 -3.45
CA ILE A 24 7.89 9.75 -2.09
C ILE A 24 7.18 10.66 -1.08
N ALA A 25 7.13 11.98 -1.32
CA ALA A 25 6.44 12.91 -0.44
C ALA A 25 4.92 12.67 -0.35
N VAL A 26 4.27 12.31 -1.46
CA VAL A 26 2.84 11.93 -1.45
C VAL A 26 2.59 10.72 -0.54
N HIS A 27 3.39 9.67 -0.69
CA HIS A 27 3.28 8.49 0.17
C HIS A 27 3.68 8.77 1.61
N LEU A 28 4.70 9.60 1.85
CA LEU A 28 5.10 10.02 3.19
C LEU A 28 3.98 10.81 3.89
N GLY A 29 3.36 11.76 3.20
CA GLY A 29 2.22 12.51 3.73
C GLY A 29 1.03 11.58 4.05
N GLY A 30 0.76 10.61 3.18
CA GLY A 30 -0.25 9.57 3.43
C GLY A 30 0.09 8.69 4.64
N LEU A 31 1.34 8.26 4.78
CA LEU A 31 1.83 7.48 5.91
C LEU A 31 1.69 8.25 7.23
N VAL A 32 2.12 9.51 7.27
CA VAL A 32 2.00 10.36 8.46
C VAL A 32 0.54 10.53 8.86
N LEU A 33 -0.35 10.84 7.89
CA LEU A 33 -1.77 10.97 8.16
C LEU A 33 -2.38 9.68 8.71
N ALA A 34 -2.08 8.55 8.07
CA ALA A 34 -2.59 7.25 8.49
C ALA A 34 -2.05 6.83 9.87
N TYR A 35 -0.77 7.09 10.13
CA TYR A 35 -0.14 6.87 11.43
C TYR A 35 -0.80 7.69 12.53
N LEU A 36 -1.06 8.97 12.31
CA LEU A 36 -1.70 9.84 13.29
C LEU A 36 -3.13 9.37 13.59
N ILE A 37 -3.92 9.04 12.56
CA ILE A 37 -5.27 8.50 12.73
C ILE A 37 -5.21 7.20 13.55
N TYR A 38 -4.32 6.28 13.18
CA TYR A 38 -4.14 5.01 13.87
C TYR A 38 -3.79 5.23 15.35
N GLN A 39 -2.77 6.06 15.64
CA GLN A 39 -2.33 6.28 17.02
C GLN A 39 -3.38 6.97 17.86
N ILE A 40 -4.07 7.99 17.32
CA ILE A 40 -5.15 8.67 18.04
C ILE A 40 -6.25 7.67 18.38
N LEU A 41 -6.69 6.83 17.44
CA LEU A 41 -7.73 5.84 17.69
C LEU A 41 -7.32 4.83 18.76
N VAL A 42 -6.10 4.29 18.68
CA VAL A 42 -5.61 3.29 19.65
C VAL A 42 -5.47 3.90 21.04
N TYR A 43 -4.82 5.05 21.19
CA TYR A 43 -4.66 5.68 22.51
C TYR A 43 -6.01 6.12 23.10
N LEU A 44 -6.93 6.66 22.29
CA LEU A 44 -8.28 6.96 22.77
C LEU A 44 -9.00 5.70 23.25
N SER A 45 -8.91 4.58 22.53
CA SER A 45 -9.52 3.32 22.99
C SER A 45 -8.92 2.81 24.30
N LEU A 46 -7.60 2.96 24.50
CA LEU A 46 -6.92 2.57 25.74
C LEU A 46 -7.36 3.44 26.92
N PHE A 47 -7.57 4.74 26.71
CA PHE A 47 -8.13 5.62 27.75
C PHE A 47 -9.59 5.29 28.08
N VAL A 48 -10.38 4.86 27.10
CA VAL A 48 -11.77 4.40 27.33
C VAL A 48 -11.82 3.09 28.14
N VAL A 49 -10.86 2.18 27.91
CA VAL A 49 -10.72 0.95 28.70
C VAL A 49 -10.38 1.26 30.16
N GLY A 50 -9.59 2.31 30.39
CA GLY A 50 -9.22 2.79 31.72
C GLY A 50 -8.11 1.96 32.39
N ASN A 51 -7.98 2.11 33.72
CA ASN A 51 -6.94 1.50 34.54
C ASN A 51 -5.51 1.87 34.07
N THR A 52 -4.58 0.92 34.10
CA THR A 52 -3.18 1.08 33.67
C THR A 52 -2.96 0.78 32.19
N ALA A 53 -4.01 0.46 31.41
CA ALA A 53 -3.88 -0.06 30.04
C ALA A 53 -3.07 0.86 29.11
N ALA A 54 -3.32 2.17 29.15
CA ALA A 54 -2.56 3.14 28.35
C ALA A 54 -1.09 3.24 28.78
N GLN A 55 -0.82 3.14 30.09
CA GLN A 55 0.54 3.17 30.64
C GLN A 55 1.29 1.88 30.30
N ASP A 56 0.65 0.72 30.43
CA ASP A 56 1.22 -0.59 30.10
C ASP A 56 1.51 -0.67 28.59
N PHE A 57 0.62 -0.13 27.75
CA PHE A 57 0.84 -0.01 26.32
C PHE A 57 2.01 0.91 25.99
N TRP A 58 2.08 2.09 26.61
CA TRP A 58 3.18 3.05 26.43
C TRP A 58 4.53 2.44 26.81
N ASN A 59 4.61 1.73 27.93
CA ASN A 59 5.84 1.08 28.40
C ASN A 59 6.32 -0.02 27.45
N LYS A 60 5.42 -0.64 26.67
CA LYS A 60 5.74 -1.72 25.75
C LYS A 60 6.03 -1.25 24.32
N TYR A 61 5.22 -0.33 23.80
CA TYR A 61 5.23 0.06 22.39
C TYR A 61 5.61 1.52 22.18
N GLY A 62 5.40 2.39 23.16
CA GLY A 62 5.55 3.83 23.00
C GLY A 62 4.80 4.34 21.77
N LEU A 63 5.50 5.02 20.88
CA LEU A 63 4.97 5.56 19.63
C LEU A 63 4.99 4.57 18.46
N LEU A 64 5.45 3.33 18.65
CA LEU A 64 5.35 2.33 17.59
C LEU A 64 3.93 1.79 17.48
N PRO A 65 3.39 1.64 16.26
CA PRO A 65 2.09 1.01 16.08
C PRO A 65 2.18 -0.49 16.39
N ALA A 66 1.23 -0.99 17.19
CA ALA A 66 1.06 -2.42 17.41
C ALA A 66 0.21 -3.05 16.29
N LEU A 67 0.23 -4.37 16.13
CA LEU A 67 -0.65 -5.05 15.19
C LEU A 67 -1.78 -5.77 15.96
N PRO A 68 -3.03 -5.77 15.45
CA PRO A 68 -4.17 -6.38 16.15
C PRO A 68 -4.07 -7.90 16.27
N PHE A 69 -3.19 -8.54 15.50
CA PHE A 69 -2.97 -9.99 15.54
C PHE A 69 -1.90 -10.42 16.55
N SER A 70 -1.30 -9.47 17.26
CA SER A 70 -0.33 -9.81 18.30
C SER A 70 -1.10 -10.29 19.53
N ASP A 71 -0.75 -11.46 20.08
CA ASP A 71 -1.29 -12.05 21.32
C ASP A 71 -0.97 -11.15 22.52
N THR A 72 -1.61 -9.98 22.56
CA THR A 72 -1.27 -8.88 23.44
C THR A 72 -2.18 -8.78 24.64
N GLY A 73 -3.22 -9.62 24.70
CA GLY A 73 -4.22 -9.57 25.74
C GLY A 73 -4.96 -8.23 25.77
N LEU A 74 -4.98 -7.49 24.65
CA LEU A 74 -5.70 -6.22 24.55
C LEU A 74 -7.20 -6.48 24.58
N THR A 75 -7.94 -5.49 25.06
CA THR A 75 -9.40 -5.56 25.06
C THR A 75 -9.94 -5.51 23.63
N GLN A 76 -11.07 -6.18 23.40
CA GLN A 76 -11.77 -6.16 22.11
C GLN A 76 -12.04 -4.75 21.58
N THR A 77 -12.30 -3.79 22.47
CA THR A 77 -12.49 -2.38 22.10
C THR A 77 -11.27 -1.78 21.42
N THR A 78 -10.07 -2.07 21.95
CA THR A 78 -8.80 -1.59 21.40
C THR A 78 -8.50 -2.31 20.08
N GLU A 79 -8.75 -3.62 20.00
CA GLU A 79 -8.57 -4.39 18.77
C GLU A 79 -9.45 -3.86 17.63
N ILE A 80 -10.71 -3.53 17.90
CA ILE A 80 -11.62 -2.92 16.90
C ILE A 80 -11.07 -1.56 16.43
N ALA A 81 -10.58 -0.73 17.35
CA ALA A 81 -9.97 0.56 17.00
C ALA A 81 -8.72 0.37 16.11
N MET A 82 -7.88 -0.62 16.41
CA MET A 82 -6.73 -0.99 15.57
C MET A 82 -7.14 -1.41 14.17
N TRP A 83 -8.19 -2.23 14.04
CA TRP A 83 -8.72 -2.66 12.74
C TRP A 83 -9.27 -1.49 11.90
N ILE A 84 -9.99 -0.57 12.54
CA ILE A 84 -10.44 0.67 11.89
C ILE A 84 -9.24 1.48 11.41
N GLY A 85 -8.21 1.63 12.25
CA GLY A 85 -6.97 2.31 11.88
C GLY A 85 -6.26 1.68 10.66
N ILE A 86 -6.19 0.34 10.59
CA ILE A 86 -5.65 -0.38 9.43
C ILE A 86 -6.50 -0.17 8.18
N ALA A 87 -7.83 -0.17 8.31
CA ALA A 87 -8.72 0.12 7.19
C ALA A 87 -8.53 1.56 6.68
N CYS A 88 -8.41 2.54 7.58
CA CYS A 88 -8.08 3.93 7.22
C CYS A 88 -6.72 4.03 6.51
N PHE A 89 -5.71 3.32 7.00
CA PHE A 89 -4.40 3.23 6.36
C PHE A 89 -4.52 2.69 4.93
N ALA A 90 -5.24 1.59 4.73
CA ALA A 90 -5.45 1.00 3.40
C ALA A 90 -6.12 2.00 2.45
N CYS A 91 -7.15 2.70 2.91
CA CYS A 91 -7.82 3.74 2.12
C CYS A 91 -6.86 4.87 1.70
N ILE A 92 -6.09 5.40 2.64
CA ILE A 92 -5.12 6.48 2.36
C ILE A 92 -4.03 5.98 1.41
N PHE A 93 -3.55 4.75 1.58
CA PHE A 93 -2.57 4.12 0.70
C PHE A 93 -3.06 4.01 -0.76
N PHE A 94 -4.30 3.58 -0.98
CA PHE A 94 -4.85 3.48 -2.35
C PHE A 94 -5.06 4.84 -3.00
N LEU A 95 -5.48 5.85 -2.23
CA LEU A 95 -5.61 7.23 -2.72
C LEU A 95 -4.24 7.82 -3.08
N ALA A 96 -3.25 7.69 -2.20
CA ALA A 96 -1.88 8.12 -2.47
C ALA A 96 -1.28 7.39 -3.68
N SER A 97 -1.51 6.07 -3.79
CA SER A 97 -1.10 5.27 -4.93
C SER A 97 -1.72 5.74 -6.24
N THR A 98 -2.98 6.20 -6.21
CA THR A 98 -3.67 6.72 -7.41
C THR A 98 -3.04 8.02 -7.87
N VAL A 99 -2.73 8.93 -6.94
CA VAL A 99 -2.02 10.18 -7.25
C VAL A 99 -0.63 9.90 -7.82
N VAL A 100 0.14 8.99 -7.22
CA VAL A 100 1.48 8.61 -7.69
C VAL A 100 1.41 7.91 -9.05
N SER A 101 0.40 7.08 -9.29
CA SER A 101 0.15 6.44 -10.59
C SER A 101 -0.16 7.49 -11.64
N LYS A 102 -0.97 8.51 -11.30
CA LYS A 102 -1.30 9.61 -12.20
C LYS A 102 -0.08 10.43 -12.57
N ILE A 103 0.75 10.82 -11.60
CA ILE A 103 2.03 11.49 -11.85
C ILE A 103 2.92 10.61 -12.74
N THR A 104 2.94 9.30 -12.51
CA THR A 104 3.77 8.38 -13.29
C THR A 104 3.32 8.29 -14.75
N ILE A 105 2.02 8.12 -15.04
CA ILE A 105 1.56 8.02 -16.42
C ILE A 105 1.77 9.32 -17.20
N GLU A 106 1.58 10.49 -16.58
CA GLU A 106 1.83 11.77 -17.26
C GLU A 106 3.32 11.99 -17.54
N GLN A 107 4.21 11.55 -16.64
CA GLN A 107 5.65 11.52 -16.91
C GLN A 107 6.01 10.57 -18.05
N LEU A 108 5.33 9.42 -18.17
CA LEU A 108 5.53 8.49 -19.28
C LEU A 108 5.02 9.07 -20.61
N ARG A 109 3.98 9.92 -20.58
CA ARG A 109 3.46 10.68 -21.73
C ARG A 109 4.35 11.88 -22.12
N GLY A 110 5.30 12.25 -21.27
CA GLY A 110 6.29 13.29 -21.54
C GLY A 110 6.10 14.58 -20.71
N ASP A 111 5.07 14.64 -19.86
CA ASP A 111 4.93 15.72 -18.89
C ASP A 111 5.74 15.41 -17.63
N PHE A 112 7.02 15.79 -17.64
CA PHE A 112 7.91 15.62 -16.50
C PHE A 112 7.57 16.53 -15.31
N PHE A 113 6.81 17.60 -15.53
CA PHE A 113 6.53 18.63 -14.54
C PHE A 113 5.16 18.49 -13.87
N PHE A 114 4.31 17.58 -14.33
CA PHE A 114 3.02 17.25 -13.73
C PHE A 114 3.04 17.28 -12.19
N SER A 115 2.19 18.14 -11.60
CA SER A 115 2.31 18.49 -10.19
C SER A 115 1.54 17.53 -9.27
N VAL A 116 1.89 17.55 -7.98
CA VAL A 116 1.12 16.81 -6.96
C VAL A 116 -0.30 17.36 -6.82
N SER A 117 -0.48 18.68 -6.99
CA SER A 117 -1.79 19.34 -6.92
C SER A 117 -2.71 18.87 -8.05
N ASP A 118 -2.17 18.71 -9.26
CA ASP A 118 -2.94 18.21 -10.41
C ASP A 118 -3.35 16.76 -10.20
N GLY A 119 -2.45 15.94 -9.65
CA GLY A 119 -2.76 14.56 -9.26
C GLY A 119 -3.84 14.46 -8.18
N LEU A 120 -3.84 15.35 -7.19
CA LEU A 120 -4.90 15.43 -6.18
C LEU A 120 -6.23 15.93 -6.77
N THR A 121 -6.18 16.85 -7.73
CA THR A 121 -7.36 17.34 -8.44
C THR A 121 -8.01 16.22 -9.25
N PHE A 122 -7.20 15.42 -9.95
CA PHE A 122 -7.66 14.19 -10.60
C PHE A 122 -8.31 13.23 -9.59
N LEU A 123 -7.66 12.98 -8.45
CA LEU A 123 -8.19 12.08 -7.42
C LEU A 123 -9.57 12.52 -6.91
N LYS A 124 -9.81 13.83 -6.74
CA LYS A 124 -11.14 14.34 -6.32
C LYS A 124 -12.27 13.93 -7.28
N GLY A 125 -11.98 13.79 -8.57
CA GLY A 125 -12.94 13.30 -9.57
C GLY A 125 -13.14 11.79 -9.54
N TYR A 126 -12.09 11.03 -9.19
CA TYR A 126 -12.04 9.57 -9.43
C TYR A 126 -11.91 8.69 -8.17
N TRP A 127 -11.91 9.25 -6.96
CA TRP A 127 -11.83 8.45 -5.72
C TRP A 127 -12.97 7.41 -5.59
N LYS A 128 -14.16 7.73 -6.10
CA LYS A 128 -15.30 6.79 -6.15
C LYS A 128 -15.04 5.62 -7.10
N SER A 129 -14.28 5.83 -8.18
CA SER A 129 -13.89 4.76 -9.09
C SER A 129 -12.94 3.79 -8.40
N VAL A 130 -11.94 4.34 -7.68
CA VAL A 130 -10.97 3.54 -6.89
C VAL A 130 -11.68 2.64 -5.89
N PHE A 131 -12.51 3.18 -5.00
CA PHE A 131 -13.20 2.37 -3.99
C PHE A 131 -14.38 1.59 -4.56
N GLY A 132 -15.06 2.13 -5.57
CA GLY A 132 -16.16 1.45 -6.24
C GLY A 132 -15.72 0.14 -6.87
N ALA A 133 -14.50 0.06 -7.42
CA ALA A 133 -13.94 -1.18 -7.94
C ALA A 133 -13.77 -2.24 -6.83
N PHE A 134 -13.16 -1.87 -5.71
CA PHE A 134 -12.97 -2.76 -4.57
C PHE A 134 -14.29 -3.22 -3.95
N ILE A 135 -15.19 -2.27 -3.67
CA ILE A 135 -16.51 -2.54 -3.09
C ILE A 135 -17.34 -3.38 -4.06
N GLY A 136 -17.31 -3.09 -5.35
CA GLY A 136 -18.02 -3.84 -6.37
C GLY A 136 -17.61 -5.30 -6.41
N LEU A 137 -16.30 -5.58 -6.48
CA LEU A 137 -15.78 -6.96 -6.45
C LEU A 137 -16.15 -7.69 -5.15
N LEU A 138 -16.04 -7.00 -4.01
CA LEU A 138 -16.40 -7.56 -2.71
C LEU A 138 -17.91 -7.86 -2.60
N LEU A 139 -18.76 -6.96 -3.10
CA LEU A 139 -20.21 -7.17 -3.12
C LEU A 139 -20.61 -8.34 -4.01
N ILE A 140 -20.00 -8.48 -5.19
CA ILE A 140 -20.22 -9.65 -6.05
C ILE A 140 -19.83 -10.93 -5.30
N GLN A 141 -18.67 -10.93 -4.63
CA GLN A 141 -18.21 -12.06 -3.84
C GLN A 141 -19.20 -12.43 -2.72
N ILE A 142 -19.66 -11.45 -1.95
CA ILE A 142 -20.65 -11.65 -0.89
C ILE A 142 -21.94 -12.22 -1.47
N PHE A 143 -22.47 -11.60 -2.54
CA PHE A 143 -23.74 -11.99 -3.13
C PHE A 143 -23.72 -13.44 -3.64
N LEU A 144 -22.64 -13.86 -4.30
CA LEU A 144 -22.48 -15.25 -4.73
C LEU A 144 -22.30 -16.21 -3.54
N ALA A 145 -21.60 -15.79 -2.48
CA ALA A 145 -21.41 -16.60 -1.28
C ALA A 145 -22.69 -16.80 -0.46
N LEU A 146 -23.70 -15.91 -0.59
CA LEU A 146 -25.00 -16.09 0.05
C LEU A 146 -25.71 -17.38 -0.36
N ILE A 147 -25.46 -17.89 -1.58
CA ILE A 147 -26.08 -19.13 -2.08
C ILE A 147 -25.61 -20.35 -1.26
N PRO A 148 -24.30 -20.69 -1.22
CA PRO A 148 -23.83 -21.82 -0.41
C PRO A 148 -24.03 -21.59 1.09
N LEU A 149 -23.94 -20.34 1.58
CA LEU A 149 -24.25 -20.00 2.97
C LEU A 149 -25.73 -20.26 3.31
N GLY A 150 -26.65 -19.91 2.41
CA GLY A 150 -28.08 -20.18 2.56
C GLY A 150 -28.38 -21.67 2.59
N ILE A 151 -27.77 -22.45 1.70
CA ILE A 151 -27.90 -23.91 1.69
C ILE A 151 -27.38 -24.51 3.01
N ALA A 152 -26.20 -24.09 3.45
CA ALA A 152 -25.63 -24.53 4.73
C ALA A 152 -26.48 -24.12 5.94
N GLY A 153 -27.05 -22.91 5.91
CA GLY A 153 -27.95 -22.41 6.94
C GLY A 153 -29.24 -23.23 7.05
N LEU A 154 -29.92 -23.49 5.93
CA LEU A 154 -31.12 -24.34 5.88
C LEU A 154 -30.82 -25.79 6.29
N GLY A 155 -29.61 -26.28 5.99
CA GLY A 155 -29.13 -27.59 6.41
C GLY A 155 -29.05 -27.80 7.93
N LYS A 156 -29.01 -26.73 8.73
CA LYS A 156 -29.00 -26.81 10.20
C LYS A 156 -30.38 -27.08 10.82
N LEU A 157 -31.47 -27.05 10.04
CA LEU A 157 -32.81 -27.27 10.58
C LEU A 157 -33.03 -28.74 11.00
N PRO A 158 -33.58 -29.01 12.20
CA PRO A 158 -33.57 -30.33 12.82
C PRO A 158 -34.38 -31.40 12.07
N VAL A 159 -35.45 -31.02 11.36
CA VAL A 159 -36.34 -31.96 10.65
C VAL A 159 -36.14 -31.91 9.13
N ILE A 160 -36.05 -30.70 8.56
CA ILE A 160 -36.03 -30.48 7.10
C ILE A 160 -34.59 -30.44 6.55
N GLY A 161 -33.60 -30.18 7.40
CA GLY A 161 -32.21 -29.92 6.97
C GLY A 161 -31.56 -31.10 6.25
N LYS A 162 -31.70 -32.32 6.79
CA LYS A 162 -31.10 -33.53 6.17
C LYS A 162 -31.71 -33.85 4.78
N PRO A 163 -33.05 -33.95 4.63
CA PRO A 163 -33.65 -34.13 3.30
C PRO A 163 -33.28 -33.01 2.31
N PHE A 164 -33.28 -31.75 2.78
CA PHE A 164 -32.94 -30.60 1.95
C PHE A 164 -31.48 -30.65 1.45
N LEU A 165 -30.53 -31.02 2.32
CA LEU A 165 -29.13 -31.19 1.91
C LEU A 165 -28.94 -32.35 0.93
N THR A 166 -29.67 -33.45 1.09
CA THR A 166 -29.65 -34.58 0.14
C THR A 166 -30.17 -34.18 -1.23
N ILE A 167 -31.22 -33.35 -1.30
CA ILE A 167 -31.71 -32.82 -2.58
C ILE A 167 -30.72 -31.80 -3.14
N SER A 168 -30.16 -30.93 -2.30
CA SER A 168 -29.19 -29.92 -2.71
C SER A 168 -27.89 -30.54 -3.24
N SER A 169 -27.49 -31.71 -2.73
CA SER A 169 -26.29 -32.42 -3.20
C SER A 169 -26.42 -32.92 -4.64
N LEU A 170 -27.64 -33.11 -5.16
CA LEU A 170 -27.86 -33.39 -6.58
C LEU A 170 -27.36 -32.24 -7.48
N PHE A 171 -27.37 -31.01 -6.97
CA PHE A 171 -26.87 -29.82 -7.66
C PHE A 171 -25.40 -29.51 -7.37
N MET A 172 -24.66 -30.42 -6.72
CA MET A 172 -23.25 -30.20 -6.36
C MET A 172 -22.36 -29.92 -7.58
N LEU A 173 -22.68 -30.49 -8.75
CA LEU A 173 -21.97 -30.19 -9.99
C LEU A 173 -22.10 -28.71 -10.38
N ILE A 174 -23.28 -28.13 -10.25
CA ILE A 174 -23.51 -26.69 -10.48
C ILE A 174 -22.81 -25.87 -9.37
N GLY A 175 -22.90 -26.34 -8.12
CA GLY A 175 -22.21 -25.74 -6.98
C GLY A 175 -20.69 -25.69 -7.15
N PHE A 176 -20.09 -26.68 -7.81
CA PHE A 176 -18.66 -26.68 -8.15
C PHE A 176 -18.32 -25.51 -9.09
N PHE A 177 -19.08 -25.31 -10.18
CA PHE A 177 -18.84 -24.18 -11.08
C PHE A 177 -19.06 -22.82 -10.41
N LEU A 178 -20.05 -22.72 -9.51
CA LEU A 178 -20.23 -21.52 -8.68
C LEU A 178 -19.01 -21.30 -7.77
N GLY A 179 -18.47 -22.35 -7.16
CA GLY A 179 -17.27 -22.29 -6.34
C GLY A 179 -16.04 -21.84 -7.13
N VAL A 180 -15.86 -22.35 -8.35
CA VAL A 180 -14.78 -21.91 -9.26
C VAL A 180 -14.92 -20.43 -9.62
N LEU A 181 -16.14 -19.95 -9.87
CA LEU A 181 -16.41 -18.53 -10.13
C LEU A 181 -16.06 -17.64 -8.92
N ILE A 182 -16.49 -18.04 -7.71
CA ILE A 182 -16.17 -17.36 -6.45
C ILE A 182 -14.64 -17.32 -6.22
N ALA A 183 -13.94 -18.41 -6.54
CA ALA A 183 -12.48 -18.46 -6.45
C ALA A 183 -11.80 -17.53 -7.47
N LEU A 184 -12.29 -17.49 -8.72
CA LEU A 184 -11.79 -16.57 -9.75
C LEU A 184 -11.96 -15.10 -9.33
N ILE A 185 -13.13 -14.73 -8.80
CA ILE A 185 -13.39 -13.36 -8.35
C ILE A 185 -12.49 -12.99 -7.17
N ALA A 186 -12.19 -13.93 -6.26
CA ALA A 186 -11.20 -13.72 -5.21
C ALA A 186 -9.79 -13.45 -5.76
N VAL A 187 -9.37 -14.15 -6.82
CA VAL A 187 -8.11 -13.87 -7.52
C VAL A 187 -8.12 -12.49 -8.16
N VAL A 188 -9.22 -12.12 -8.84
CA VAL A 188 -9.40 -10.79 -9.44
C VAL A 188 -9.36 -9.70 -8.37
N PHE A 189 -9.98 -9.91 -7.21
CA PHE A 189 -9.88 -9.02 -6.07
C PHE A 189 -8.43 -8.90 -5.58
N GLY A 190 -7.68 -10.00 -5.49
CA GLY A 190 -6.25 -9.96 -5.15
C GLY A 190 -5.43 -9.10 -6.12
N VAL A 191 -5.64 -9.26 -7.44
CA VAL A 191 -4.97 -8.44 -8.47
C VAL A 191 -5.42 -6.97 -8.39
N SER A 192 -6.68 -6.72 -8.05
CA SER A 192 -7.22 -5.38 -7.88
C SER A 192 -6.48 -4.56 -6.81
N LEU A 193 -6.01 -5.22 -5.74
CA LEU A 193 -5.20 -4.58 -4.68
C LEU A 193 -3.85 -4.05 -5.19
N LEU A 194 -3.41 -4.49 -6.37
CA LEU A 194 -2.17 -4.04 -7.00
C LEU A 194 -2.44 -3.00 -8.09
N PHE A 195 -3.44 -3.24 -8.94
CA PHE A 195 -3.59 -2.51 -10.19
C PHE A 195 -4.72 -1.47 -10.21
N VAL A 196 -5.69 -1.48 -9.31
CA VAL A 196 -6.80 -0.50 -9.34
C VAL A 196 -6.31 0.96 -9.39
N PRO A 197 -5.34 1.40 -8.54
CA PRO A 197 -4.81 2.76 -8.65
C PRO A 197 -4.18 3.08 -10.00
N ALA A 198 -3.49 2.11 -10.62
CA ALA A 198 -2.85 2.25 -11.92
C ALA A 198 -3.88 2.33 -13.05
N VAL A 199 -4.89 1.46 -13.02
CA VAL A 199 -5.99 1.46 -14.00
C VAL A 199 -6.72 2.80 -13.96
N VAL A 200 -7.25 3.19 -12.79
CA VAL A 200 -8.01 4.45 -12.66
C VAL A 200 -7.17 5.65 -13.10
N ALA A 201 -5.90 5.73 -12.69
CA ALA A 201 -5.05 6.87 -13.04
C ALA A 201 -4.74 6.98 -14.55
N THR A 202 -4.65 5.84 -15.24
CA THR A 202 -4.23 5.80 -16.65
C THR A 202 -5.41 5.94 -17.61
N THR A 203 -6.56 5.35 -17.27
CA THR A 203 -7.76 5.35 -18.11
C THR A 203 -8.76 6.44 -17.73
N GLY A 204 -8.75 6.92 -16.49
CA GLY A 204 -9.80 7.82 -16.01
C GLY A 204 -11.19 7.20 -16.09
N ALA A 205 -11.28 5.87 -15.99
CA ALA A 205 -12.53 5.15 -16.14
C ALA A 205 -13.34 5.05 -14.84
N ASP A 206 -14.61 4.68 -14.96
CA ASP A 206 -15.49 4.43 -13.82
C ASP A 206 -15.18 3.09 -13.13
N ALA A 207 -15.92 2.78 -12.06
CA ALA A 207 -15.69 1.57 -11.29
C ALA A 207 -15.96 0.29 -12.10
N PHE A 208 -16.96 0.29 -12.98
CA PHE A 208 -17.32 -0.88 -13.78
C PHE A 208 -16.22 -1.21 -14.79
N GLU A 209 -15.77 -0.21 -15.55
CA GLU A 209 -14.67 -0.38 -16.48
C GLU A 209 -13.38 -0.76 -15.74
N THR A 210 -13.12 -0.16 -14.57
CA THR A 210 -11.96 -0.54 -13.74
C THR A 210 -12.01 -2.01 -13.34
N ILE A 211 -13.18 -2.53 -12.97
CA ILE A 211 -13.37 -3.96 -12.65
C ILE A 211 -13.12 -4.82 -13.90
N TYR A 212 -13.72 -4.45 -15.04
CA TYR A 212 -13.52 -5.15 -16.31
C TYR A 212 -12.03 -5.27 -16.66
N GLN A 213 -11.25 -4.21 -16.45
CA GLN A 213 -9.80 -4.23 -16.64
C GLN A 213 -9.08 -5.20 -15.71
N GLN A 214 -9.51 -5.36 -14.45
CA GLN A 214 -8.93 -6.38 -13.57
C GLN A 214 -9.17 -7.80 -14.12
N PHE A 215 -10.37 -8.08 -14.63
CA PHE A 215 -10.67 -9.34 -15.29
C PHE A 215 -9.79 -9.56 -16.54
N ALA A 216 -9.64 -8.53 -17.38
CA ALA A 216 -8.81 -8.61 -18.58
C ALA A 216 -7.34 -8.93 -18.25
N ILE A 217 -6.78 -8.31 -17.21
CA ILE A 217 -5.41 -8.59 -16.73
C ILE A 217 -5.28 -10.06 -16.29
N VAL A 218 -6.21 -10.56 -15.49
CA VAL A 218 -6.19 -11.93 -14.94
C VAL A 218 -6.40 -12.97 -16.04
N TRP A 219 -7.30 -12.71 -16.98
CA TRP A 219 -7.67 -13.70 -17.99
C TRP A 219 -6.67 -13.76 -19.15
N ASN A 220 -6.26 -12.60 -19.68
CA ASN A 220 -5.48 -12.55 -20.92
C ASN A 220 -3.96 -12.60 -20.69
N GLN A 221 -3.47 -12.16 -19.52
CA GLN A 221 -2.03 -12.05 -19.25
C GLN A 221 -1.61 -12.54 -17.83
N PRO A 222 -2.17 -13.63 -17.28
CA PRO A 222 -1.94 -14.03 -15.88
C PRO A 222 -0.46 -14.23 -15.54
N TRP A 223 0.26 -14.98 -16.38
CA TRP A 223 1.68 -15.29 -16.12
C TRP A 223 2.58 -14.06 -16.24
N ARG A 224 2.25 -13.15 -17.16
CA ARG A 224 2.99 -11.91 -17.34
C ARG A 224 2.77 -10.98 -16.13
N THR A 225 1.56 -10.91 -15.60
CA THR A 225 1.23 -10.18 -14.37
C THR A 225 2.05 -10.73 -13.19
N VAL A 226 2.07 -12.06 -13.00
CA VAL A 226 2.88 -12.70 -11.96
C VAL A 226 4.37 -12.40 -12.14
N CYS A 227 4.91 -12.56 -13.35
CA CYS A 227 6.32 -12.27 -13.62
C CYS A 227 6.67 -10.80 -13.34
N TYR A 228 5.83 -9.84 -13.75
CA TYR A 228 6.08 -8.42 -13.51
C TYR A 228 6.05 -8.08 -12.02
N GLU A 229 5.11 -8.64 -11.26
CA GLU A 229 5.06 -8.44 -9.80
C GLU A 229 6.24 -9.08 -9.07
N VAL A 230 6.68 -10.27 -9.49
CA VAL A 230 7.90 -10.91 -8.96
C VAL A 230 9.13 -10.04 -9.25
N MET A 231 9.24 -9.52 -10.47
CA MET A 231 10.35 -8.60 -10.83
C MET A 231 10.30 -7.32 -9.99
N LEU A 232 9.14 -6.69 -9.84
CA LEU A 232 8.98 -5.50 -8.98
C LEU A 232 9.30 -5.82 -7.52
N PHE A 233 8.91 -7.00 -7.02
CA PHE A 233 9.27 -7.46 -5.68
C PHE A 233 10.78 -7.57 -5.49
N LEU A 234 11.50 -8.20 -6.43
CA LEU A 234 12.96 -8.29 -6.39
C LEU A 234 13.63 -6.90 -6.41
N MET A 235 13.12 -5.97 -7.21
CA MET A 235 13.62 -4.59 -7.22
C MET A 235 13.41 -3.90 -5.87
N LYS A 236 12.22 -4.02 -5.27
CA LYS A 236 11.92 -3.49 -3.93
C LYS A 236 12.87 -4.09 -2.89
N LEU A 237 13.12 -5.40 -2.95
CA LEU A 237 14.01 -6.12 -2.04
C LEU A 237 15.46 -5.61 -2.09
N ILE A 238 15.94 -5.18 -3.25
CA ILE A 238 17.32 -4.69 -3.42
C ILE A 238 17.42 -3.19 -3.13
N PHE A 239 16.54 -2.37 -3.71
CA PHE A 239 16.70 -0.92 -3.70
C PHE A 239 16.17 -0.24 -2.44
N VAL A 240 15.18 -0.81 -1.75
CA VAL A 240 14.68 -0.23 -0.49
C VAL A 240 15.73 -0.30 0.62
N PRO A 241 16.47 -1.41 0.83
CA PRO A 241 17.60 -1.42 1.76
C PRO A 241 18.72 -0.45 1.39
N ILE A 242 19.04 -0.29 0.10
CA ILE A 242 20.01 0.72 -0.35
C ILE A 242 19.56 2.12 0.06
N TRP A 243 18.29 2.45 -0.15
CA TRP A 243 17.72 3.73 0.30
C TRP A 243 17.74 3.87 1.83
N ALA A 244 17.38 2.82 2.57
CA ALA A 244 17.45 2.82 4.02
C ALA A 244 18.88 3.08 4.53
N PHE A 245 19.89 2.50 3.87
CA PHE A 245 21.30 2.78 4.15
C PHE A 245 21.64 4.26 3.92
N PHE A 246 21.18 4.87 2.82
CA PHE A 246 21.39 6.31 2.58
C PHE A 246 20.69 7.19 3.62
N CYS A 247 19.47 6.83 4.04
CA CYS A 247 18.78 7.54 5.13
C CYS A 247 19.56 7.44 6.45
N LEU A 248 20.06 6.25 6.78
CA LEU A 248 20.86 6.00 7.99
C LEU A 248 22.20 6.74 7.93
N ALA A 249 22.90 6.71 6.80
CA ALA A 249 24.15 7.41 6.59
C ALA A 249 23.97 8.93 6.67
N GLY A 250 22.91 9.46 6.04
CA GLY A 250 22.56 10.88 6.12
C GLY A 250 22.27 11.34 7.54
N PHE A 251 21.48 10.56 8.29
CA PHE A 251 21.25 10.79 9.71
C PHE A 251 22.56 10.75 10.51
N SER A 252 23.41 9.76 10.24
CA SER A 252 24.67 9.58 10.96
C SER A 252 25.64 10.73 10.74
N ILE A 253 25.77 11.23 9.51
CA ILE A 253 26.63 12.37 9.18
C ILE A 253 26.23 13.62 9.97
N VAL A 254 24.93 13.87 10.11
CA VAL A 254 24.42 15.04 10.84
C VAL A 254 24.66 14.89 12.35
N MET A 255 24.50 13.68 12.89
CA MET A 255 24.58 13.44 14.33
C MET A 255 26.00 13.17 14.84
N LEU A 256 26.93 12.77 13.98
CA LEU A 256 28.30 12.40 14.36
C LEU A 256 29.08 13.53 15.06
N PRO A 257 29.04 14.81 14.61
CA PRO A 257 29.70 15.89 15.34
C PRO A 257 29.14 16.07 16.75
N ILE A 258 27.82 15.90 16.92
CA ILE A 258 27.15 16.03 18.21
C ILE A 258 27.51 14.85 19.11
N SER A 259 27.52 13.62 18.57
CA SER A 259 27.88 12.42 19.32
C SER A 259 29.35 12.41 19.75
N LEU A 260 30.25 13.04 18.99
CA LEU A 260 31.67 13.15 19.37
C LEU A 260 31.93 14.26 20.40
N LEU A 261 31.25 15.40 20.29
CA LEU A 261 31.51 16.57 21.15
C LEU A 261 30.70 16.56 22.46
N HIS A 262 29.49 15.99 22.45
CA HIS A 262 28.55 16.00 23.58
C HIS A 262 28.05 14.57 23.88
N THR A 263 28.98 13.66 24.18
CA THR A 263 28.73 12.22 24.37
C THR A 263 27.66 11.93 25.43
N ALA A 264 27.82 12.50 26.64
CA ALA A 264 26.92 12.26 27.77
C ALA A 264 25.48 12.76 27.51
N GLU A 265 25.34 13.92 26.86
CA GLU A 265 24.02 14.45 26.49
C GLU A 265 23.35 13.57 25.43
N MET A 266 24.12 13.13 24.43
CA MET A 266 23.61 12.26 23.37
C MET A 266 23.17 10.90 23.91
N GLU A 267 23.90 10.29 24.85
CA GLU A 267 23.47 9.05 25.53
C GLU A 267 22.11 9.21 26.23
N HIS A 268 21.90 10.34 26.91
CA HIS A 268 20.63 10.62 27.57
C HIS A 268 19.50 10.82 26.55
N ILE A 269 19.74 11.61 25.50
CA ILE A 269 18.76 11.92 24.45
C ILE A 269 18.36 10.66 23.68
N THR A 270 19.32 9.81 23.31
CA THR A 270 19.07 8.54 22.61
C THR A 270 18.35 7.54 23.51
N ALA A 271 18.64 7.49 24.81
CA ALA A 271 17.93 6.65 25.76
C ALA A 271 16.46 7.05 25.90
N CYS A 272 16.16 8.35 26.02
CA CYS A 272 14.77 8.84 26.03
C CYS A 272 14.04 8.51 24.71
N ALA A 273 14.69 8.74 23.57
CA ALA A 273 14.11 8.40 22.28
C ALA A 273 13.87 6.89 22.11
N ASN A 274 14.78 6.05 22.62
CA ASN A 274 14.62 4.60 22.58
C ASN A 274 13.41 4.14 23.41
N LEU A 275 13.19 4.73 24.59
CA LEU A 275 12.01 4.45 25.41
C LEU A 275 10.71 4.82 24.67
N TRP A 276 10.66 6.00 24.05
CA TRP A 276 9.47 6.43 23.29
C TRP A 276 9.26 5.65 21.99
N LEU A 277 10.29 4.98 21.48
CA LEU A 277 10.21 4.09 20.33
C LEU A 277 10.13 2.61 20.73
N GLY A 278 9.75 2.29 21.97
CA GLY A 278 9.53 0.90 22.40
C GLY A 278 10.76 -0.01 22.24
N GLY A 279 11.97 0.54 22.44
CA GLY A 279 13.22 -0.20 22.29
C GLY A 279 13.70 -0.37 20.83
N ALA A 280 13.14 0.36 19.87
CA ALA A 280 13.51 0.21 18.46
C ALA A 280 14.98 0.53 18.17
N ILE A 281 15.52 1.57 18.81
CA ILE A 281 16.91 2.01 18.57
C ILE A 281 17.86 0.92 19.04
N GLU A 282 17.59 0.31 20.20
CA GLU A 282 18.37 -0.82 20.71
C GLU A 282 18.39 -1.99 19.72
N LYS A 283 17.22 -2.40 19.23
CA LYS A 283 17.12 -3.46 18.21
C LYS A 283 17.87 -3.10 16.92
N LEU A 284 17.83 -1.83 16.52
CA LEU A 284 18.56 -1.33 15.35
C LEU A 284 20.08 -1.44 15.56
N THR A 285 20.59 -1.09 16.75
CA THR A 285 22.03 -1.18 17.06
C THR A 285 22.57 -2.62 17.07
N MET A 286 21.72 -3.60 17.33
CA MET A 286 22.09 -5.02 17.30
C MET A 286 22.31 -5.55 15.87
N LEU A 287 21.85 -4.83 14.83
CA LEU A 287 22.10 -5.22 13.45
C LEU A 287 23.58 -5.03 13.08
N PRO A 288 24.16 -5.96 12.30
CA PRO A 288 25.56 -5.88 11.92
C PRO A 288 25.84 -4.58 11.17
N TYR A 289 27.02 -4.00 11.42
CA TYR A 289 27.53 -2.77 10.83
C TYR A 289 26.80 -1.47 11.20
N ILE A 290 25.62 -1.52 11.84
CA ILE A 290 24.92 -0.29 12.29
C ILE A 290 25.69 0.39 13.42
N ASN A 291 26.20 -0.38 14.38
CA ASN A 291 27.00 0.18 15.48
C ASN A 291 28.32 0.82 15.00
N THR A 292 28.82 0.45 13.81
CA THR A 292 30.03 1.02 13.21
C THR A 292 29.88 2.51 12.88
N PHE A 293 28.65 3.01 12.71
CA PHE A 293 28.42 4.44 12.51
C PHE A 293 28.73 5.27 13.77
N GLY A 294 28.77 4.67 14.96
CA GLY A 294 29.14 5.36 16.22
C GLY A 294 28.17 6.45 16.67
N VAL A 295 26.95 6.47 16.09
CA VAL A 295 25.93 7.51 16.35
C VAL A 295 24.90 7.06 17.39
N PHE A 296 24.62 5.76 17.46
CA PHE A 296 23.68 5.20 18.41
C PHE A 296 24.43 4.68 19.64
N ASN A 297 24.68 5.56 20.59
CA ASN A 297 25.17 5.17 21.91
C ASN A 297 23.99 5.19 22.88
N ILE A 298 23.53 4.01 23.30
CA ILE A 298 22.43 3.87 24.26
C ILE A 298 23.07 3.72 25.63
N GLY A 299 23.20 4.82 26.35
CA GLY A 299 23.59 4.79 27.76
C GLY A 299 22.50 4.13 28.62
N ILE A 300 22.80 3.89 29.90
CA ILE A 300 21.76 3.54 30.88
C ILE A 300 20.88 4.78 31.05
N ALA A 301 19.60 4.69 30.73
CA ALA A 301 18.65 5.78 30.94
C ALA A 301 18.74 6.27 32.39
N MET A 302 19.33 7.44 32.62
CA MET A 302 19.38 8.02 33.96
C MET A 302 17.97 8.43 34.38
N LYS A 303 17.56 7.96 35.56
CA LYS A 303 16.34 8.34 36.26
C LYS A 303 16.53 9.70 36.96
N GLU A 304 17.21 10.64 36.33
CA GLU A 304 17.28 12.03 36.81
C GLU A 304 16.32 12.89 36.02
N ALA A 305 15.76 13.92 36.67
CA ALA A 305 14.87 14.86 36.04
C ALA A 305 15.64 15.60 34.93
N SER A 306 15.50 15.11 33.70
CA SER A 306 16.20 15.70 32.56
C SER A 306 15.78 17.17 32.43
N ALA A 307 16.75 18.04 32.14
CA ALA A 307 16.46 19.44 31.85
C ALA A 307 15.38 19.54 30.75
N PHE A 308 14.53 20.55 30.83
CA PHE A 308 13.49 20.79 29.82
C PHE A 308 14.07 20.76 28.39
N THR A 309 15.28 21.29 28.21
CA THR A 309 16.03 21.30 26.94
C THR A 309 16.34 19.90 26.42
N THR A 310 16.81 18.97 27.26
CA THR A 310 17.14 17.60 26.85
C THR A 310 15.89 16.81 26.46
N THR A 311 14.76 17.05 27.14
CA THR A 311 13.47 16.45 26.77
C THR A 311 13.03 16.92 25.39
N VAL A 312 13.10 18.23 25.12
CA VAL A 312 12.72 18.80 23.82
C VAL A 312 13.59 18.23 22.70
N THR A 313 14.91 18.15 22.89
CA THR A 313 15.82 17.56 21.90
C THR A 313 15.51 16.09 21.63
N ALA A 314 15.20 15.31 22.66
CA ALA A 314 14.78 13.91 22.50
C ALA A 314 13.49 13.76 21.69
N ILE A 315 12.54 14.72 21.81
CA ILE A 315 11.27 14.69 21.06
C ILE A 315 11.58 14.88 19.57
N PHE A 316 12.42 15.85 19.22
CA PHE A 316 12.84 16.08 17.84
C PHE A 316 13.62 14.89 17.27
N LEU A 317 14.50 14.28 18.05
CA LEU A 317 15.21 13.06 17.63
C LEU A 317 14.23 11.91 17.34
N THR A 318 13.26 11.70 18.23
CA THR A 318 12.23 10.65 18.09
C THR A 318 11.39 10.86 16.84
N LEU A 319 10.93 12.10 16.60
CA LEU A 319 10.18 12.45 15.40
C LEU A 319 11.02 12.26 14.13
N THR A 320 12.30 12.62 14.17
CA THR A 320 13.23 12.45 13.06
C THR A 320 13.42 10.97 12.72
N MET A 321 13.57 10.11 13.73
CA MET A 321 13.66 8.65 13.54
C MET A 321 12.39 8.08 12.93
N LEU A 322 11.22 8.48 13.43
CA LEU A 322 9.93 8.05 12.90
C LEU A 322 9.76 8.49 11.43
N MET A 323 10.15 9.72 11.10
CA MET A 323 10.14 10.25 9.75
C MET A 323 11.14 9.52 8.83
N ALA A 324 12.32 9.15 9.32
CA ALA A 324 13.30 8.38 8.56
C ALA A 324 12.75 7.00 8.18
N VAL A 325 12.11 6.30 9.13
CA VAL A 325 11.43 5.02 8.85
C VAL A 325 10.26 5.23 7.87
N GLY A 326 9.45 6.27 8.09
CA GLY A 326 8.36 6.65 7.19
C GLY A 326 8.86 6.93 5.77
N LEU A 327 10.02 7.55 5.61
CA LEU A 327 10.64 7.86 4.32
C LEU A 327 11.09 6.59 3.58
N VAL A 328 11.59 5.58 4.30
CA VAL A 328 11.95 4.28 3.73
C VAL A 328 10.69 3.54 3.23
N ILE A 329 9.62 3.50 4.03
CA ILE A 329 8.35 2.88 3.64
C ILE A 329 7.69 3.66 2.50
N ALA A 330 7.75 4.99 2.50
CA ALA A 330 7.23 5.82 1.43
C ALA A 330 7.92 5.54 0.10
N TYR A 331 9.23 5.29 0.11
CA TYR A 331 9.97 4.90 -1.09
C TYR A 331 9.54 3.53 -1.61
N LEU A 332 9.35 2.54 -0.72
CA LEU A 332 8.80 1.22 -1.07
C LEU A 332 7.45 1.36 -1.80
N PHE A 333 6.55 2.18 -1.26
CA PHE A 333 5.23 2.43 -1.86
C PHE A 333 5.33 3.21 -3.17
N SER A 334 6.26 4.15 -3.29
CA SER A 334 6.49 4.90 -4.52
C SER A 334 6.94 3.97 -5.67
N ILE A 335 7.86 3.04 -5.40
CA ILE A 335 8.26 2.02 -6.39
C ILE A 335 7.08 1.13 -6.75
N ALA A 336 6.30 0.69 -5.78
CA ALA A 336 5.14 -0.17 -6.03
C ALA A 336 4.10 0.53 -6.95
N SER A 337 3.66 1.74 -6.62
CA SER A 337 2.66 2.46 -7.42
C SER A 337 3.19 2.80 -8.83
N ALA A 338 4.42 3.30 -8.93
CA ALA A 338 5.03 3.62 -10.23
C ALA A 338 5.26 2.37 -11.07
N GLY A 339 5.73 1.29 -10.45
CA GLY A 339 5.94 -0.01 -11.09
C GLY A 339 4.66 -0.61 -11.63
N ASN A 340 3.60 -0.64 -10.82
CA ASN A 340 2.29 -1.17 -11.24
C ASN A 340 1.69 -0.33 -12.37
N THR A 341 1.95 0.98 -12.41
CA THR A 341 1.55 1.86 -13.52
C THR A 341 2.26 1.50 -14.82
N ILE A 342 3.57 1.27 -14.77
CA ILE A 342 4.36 0.84 -15.93
C ILE A 342 3.90 -0.55 -16.38
N ALA A 343 3.77 -1.49 -15.44
CA ALA A 343 3.30 -2.85 -15.69
C ALA A 343 1.92 -2.85 -16.37
N TYR A 344 0.96 -2.08 -15.83
CA TYR A 344 -0.36 -1.94 -16.44
C TYR A 344 -0.30 -1.34 -17.85
N SER A 345 0.54 -0.32 -18.06
CA SER A 345 0.71 0.29 -19.39
C SER A 345 1.22 -0.72 -20.43
N VAL A 346 2.13 -1.61 -20.02
CA VAL A 346 2.61 -2.70 -20.87
C VAL A 346 1.53 -3.76 -21.09
N LEU A 347 0.82 -4.16 -20.02
CA LEU A 347 -0.25 -5.16 -20.10
C LEU A 347 -1.38 -4.68 -21.03
N ARG A 348 -1.83 -3.43 -20.88
CA ARG A 348 -2.89 -2.85 -21.71
C ARG A 348 -2.56 -2.90 -23.20
N LYS A 349 -1.33 -2.54 -23.58
CA LYS A 349 -0.90 -2.62 -24.97
C LYS A 349 -0.86 -4.07 -25.49
N LYS A 350 -0.58 -5.04 -24.63
CA LYS A 350 -0.55 -6.48 -25.01
C LYS A 350 -1.93 -7.11 -25.07
N ILE A 351 -2.89 -6.63 -24.28
CA ILE A 351 -4.26 -7.14 -24.24
C ILE A 351 -5.03 -6.59 -25.45
N ASP A 352 -5.04 -5.26 -25.63
CA ASP A 352 -5.96 -4.61 -26.59
C ASP A 352 -5.24 -3.77 -27.66
N GLY A 353 -3.90 -3.81 -27.73
CA GLY A 353 -3.12 -2.97 -28.66
C GLY A 353 -3.04 -1.48 -28.29
N HIS A 354 -3.91 -1.00 -27.38
CA HIS A 354 -3.98 0.40 -26.98
C HIS A 354 -2.72 0.88 -26.27
N ASN A 355 -2.08 1.90 -26.83
CA ASN A 355 -0.93 2.56 -26.23
C ASN A 355 -1.37 3.72 -25.31
N LEU A 356 -1.39 3.48 -24.00
CA LEU A 356 -1.77 4.49 -23.00
C LEU A 356 -0.82 5.71 -22.92
N LEU A 357 0.33 5.65 -23.58
CA LEU A 357 1.33 6.72 -23.62
C LEU A 357 1.08 7.74 -24.73
N GLU A 358 0.27 7.38 -25.72
CA GLU A 358 -0.19 8.32 -26.73
C GLU A 358 -1.42 9.04 -26.18
N PRO A 359 -1.57 10.35 -26.43
CA PRO A 359 -2.82 11.03 -26.14
C PRO A 359 -3.95 10.31 -26.85
N PHE A 360 -5.08 10.15 -26.16
CA PHE A 360 -6.26 9.50 -26.70
C PHE A 360 -6.71 10.26 -27.95
N ASN A 361 -6.49 9.69 -29.13
CA ASN A 361 -6.87 10.31 -30.40
C ASN A 361 -8.19 9.65 -30.82
N GLU A 362 -9.31 10.35 -30.60
CA GLU A 362 -10.66 9.85 -30.96
C GLU A 362 -10.80 9.53 -32.46
N ASP A 363 -9.91 10.04 -33.31
CA ASP A 363 -9.95 9.89 -34.77
C ASP A 363 -9.46 8.53 -35.30
N VAL A 364 -9.00 7.62 -34.44
CA VAL A 364 -8.53 6.26 -34.84
C VAL A 364 -9.57 5.18 -34.47
N ILE A 365 -10.85 5.49 -34.59
CA ILE A 365 -11.84 4.45 -34.86
C ILE A 365 -11.71 4.18 -36.36
N GLU A 366 -10.83 3.24 -36.71
CA GLU A 366 -10.76 2.69 -38.07
C GLU A 366 -12.17 2.23 -38.45
N THR A 367 -12.85 3.02 -39.29
CA THR A 367 -14.01 2.56 -40.03
C THR A 367 -13.57 1.29 -40.75
N PRO A 368 -14.20 0.12 -40.51
CA PRO A 368 -13.88 -1.06 -41.29
C PRO A 368 -14.10 -0.70 -42.76
N ASP A 369 -13.08 -0.97 -43.57
CA ASP A 369 -13.07 -0.78 -45.01
C ASP A 369 -14.29 -1.48 -45.61
N VAL A 370 -15.38 -0.73 -45.81
CA VAL A 370 -16.53 -1.18 -46.58
C VAL A 370 -16.03 -1.20 -48.01
N ALA A 371 -15.51 -2.35 -48.41
CA ALA A 371 -15.29 -2.71 -49.79
C ALA A 371 -16.54 -2.31 -50.58
N ARG A 372 -16.40 -1.27 -51.40
CA ARG A 372 -17.45 -0.85 -52.34
C ARG A 372 -17.71 -2.02 -53.27
N GLU A 373 -18.90 -2.60 -53.17
CA GLU A 373 -19.43 -3.44 -54.24
C GLU A 373 -19.49 -2.57 -55.52
N PRO A 374 -19.00 -3.07 -56.67
CA PRO A 374 -19.19 -2.37 -57.93
C PRO A 374 -20.68 -2.43 -58.32
N GLU A 375 -21.28 -1.26 -58.50
CA GLU A 375 -22.62 -1.11 -59.06
C GLU A 375 -22.72 -1.87 -60.40
N SER A 376 -23.76 -2.70 -60.50
CA SER A 376 -24.16 -3.35 -61.73
C SER A 376 -24.51 -2.32 -62.82
N LYS A 377 -23.91 -2.45 -64.00
CA LYS A 377 -24.52 -2.04 -65.26
C LYS A 377 -24.34 -3.11 -66.31
#